data_AF-A0A821SV43-F1
#
_entry.id   AF-A0A821SV43-F1
#
_cell.length_a   1.000
_cell.length_b   1.000
_cell.length_c   1.000
_cell.angle_alpha   90.00
_cell.angle_beta   90.00
_cell.angle_gamma   90.00
#
_symmetry.space_group_name_H-M   'P 1'
#
loop_
_entity.id
_entity.type
_entity.pdbx_description
1 polymer ?
#
loop_
_entity_poly.entity_id
_entity_poly.type
_entity_poly.pdbx_seq_one_letter_code
_entity_poly.pdbx_strand_id
1 'polypeptide(L)'
;LDVFKQACSYGGFDATFKTCDDIHRFINLLQRIISTNAPNINETVIQRTLLKLESEFLKNWLVDHTDQYLDIITLMSKSNNNLWQYSAKIFTYIDRKLQLLLMIQDFNGQLPSIENSEKLDENLRELMDKYQQFDEHLQQLNDTSRKIEHIMVTRIHMHLILSVNNKEIIENILQEHFNQFEENIQIIQNKQKHYSLTLISLISWLKYYAQLYTFVLINDSHHAILEDIDKLLTRDDFLFCSTIKLFIIKQLCQMSHITLNDFRDIIVNRHVTWIQPMIALPTGQK
;
A
#
# COMPACT_ATOMS: atom_id res chain seq x y z
N LEU A 1 -6.50 -19.28 -32.54
CA LEU A 1 -7.95 -19.04 -32.72
C LEU A 1 -8.79 -20.22 -32.21
N ASP A 2 -8.38 -21.46 -32.50
CA ASP A 2 -9.17 -22.66 -32.15
C ASP A 2 -9.29 -22.93 -30.66
N VAL A 3 -8.24 -22.65 -29.86
CA VAL A 3 -8.27 -22.71 -28.39
C VAL A 3 -9.32 -21.76 -27.80
N PHE A 4 -9.43 -20.54 -28.34
CA PHE A 4 -10.41 -19.55 -27.89
C PHE A 4 -11.83 -19.98 -28.26
N LYS A 5 -12.03 -20.48 -29.49
CA LYS A 5 -13.32 -21.03 -29.93
C LYS A 5 -13.76 -22.23 -29.08
N GLN A 6 -12.84 -23.14 -28.75
CA GLN A 6 -13.11 -24.28 -27.86
C GLN A 6 -13.53 -23.81 -26.47
N ALA A 7 -12.80 -22.87 -25.87
CA ALA A 7 -13.13 -22.32 -24.56
C ALA A 7 -14.50 -21.64 -24.55
N CYS A 8 -14.83 -20.85 -25.58
CA CYS A 8 -16.14 -20.22 -25.72
C CYS A 8 -17.29 -21.23 -25.90
N SER A 9 -17.07 -22.31 -26.66
CA SER A 9 -18.10 -23.34 -26.89
C SER A 9 -18.39 -24.23 -25.68
N TYR A 10 -17.39 -24.51 -24.84
CA TYR A 10 -17.52 -25.40 -23.69
C TYR A 10 -17.87 -24.66 -22.40
N GLY A 11 -17.44 -23.41 -22.27
CA GLY A 11 -17.67 -22.58 -21.07
C GLY A 11 -19.07 -21.96 -20.98
N GLY A 12 -19.94 -22.18 -21.98
CA GLY A 12 -21.23 -21.50 -22.05
C GLY A 12 -21.05 -19.98 -22.12
N PHE A 13 -20.17 -19.52 -23.00
CA PHE A 13 -19.91 -18.10 -23.21
C PHE A 13 -21.15 -17.46 -23.87
N ASP A 14 -22.17 -17.15 -23.07
CA ASP A 14 -23.05 -16.04 -23.36
C ASP A 14 -22.18 -14.79 -23.35
N ALA A 15 -22.37 -13.89 -24.30
CA ALA A 15 -21.45 -12.80 -24.65
C ALA A 15 -21.09 -11.81 -23.51
N THR A 16 -21.55 -12.03 -22.28
CA THR A 16 -21.30 -11.22 -21.10
C THR A 16 -21.00 -12.09 -19.86
N PHE A 17 -19.88 -11.80 -19.18
CA PHE A 17 -19.60 -12.36 -17.86
C PHE A 17 -20.48 -11.66 -16.81
N LYS A 18 -21.18 -12.44 -15.96
CA LYS A 18 -22.07 -11.89 -14.93
C LYS A 18 -21.34 -11.62 -13.61
N THR A 19 -20.34 -12.43 -13.29
CA THR A 19 -19.61 -12.34 -12.02
C THR A 19 -18.10 -12.44 -12.21
N CYS A 20 -17.33 -11.98 -11.22
CA CYS A 20 -15.88 -12.17 -11.17
C CYS A 20 -15.48 -13.65 -11.20
N ASP A 21 -16.27 -14.53 -10.59
CA ASP A 21 -16.01 -15.97 -10.59
C ASP A 21 -16.24 -16.60 -11.97
N ASP A 22 -17.12 -16.04 -12.82
CA ASP A 22 -17.27 -16.49 -14.21
C ASP A 22 -16.00 -16.25 -15.01
N ILE A 23 -15.41 -15.05 -14.85
CA ILE A 23 -14.15 -14.67 -15.48
C ILE A 23 -13.04 -15.61 -15.00
N HIS A 24 -12.94 -15.82 -13.69
CA HIS A 24 -11.92 -16.70 -13.10
C HIS A 24 -12.06 -18.15 -13.60
N ARG A 25 -13.29 -18.69 -13.67
CA ARG A 25 -13.57 -20.03 -14.20
C ARG A 25 -13.17 -20.16 -15.67
N PHE A 26 -13.47 -19.14 -16.48
CA PHE A 26 -13.09 -19.11 -17.89
C PHE A 26 -11.57 -19.13 -18.06
N ILE A 27 -10.83 -18.35 -17.27
CA ILE A 27 -9.37 -18.30 -17.33
C ILE A 27 -8.75 -19.64 -16.91
N ASN A 28 -9.27 -20.26 -15.85
CA ASN A 28 -8.83 -21.59 -15.43
C ASN A 28 -9.11 -22.66 -16.49
N LEU A 29 -10.21 -22.55 -17.23
CA LEU A 29 -10.50 -23.44 -18.35
C LEU A 29 -9.51 -23.24 -19.50
N LEU A 30 -9.22 -21.98 -19.86
CA LEU A 30 -8.19 -21.65 -20.85
C LEU A 30 -6.84 -22.23 -20.46
N GLN A 31 -6.45 -22.12 -19.19
CA GLN A 31 -5.20 -22.72 -18.68
C GLN A 31 -5.17 -24.22 -18.96
N ARG A 32 -6.25 -24.95 -18.60
CA ARG A 32 -6.35 -26.40 -18.81
C ARG A 32 -6.24 -26.78 -20.29
N ILE A 33 -6.91 -26.03 -21.18
CA ILE A 33 -6.88 -26.31 -22.63
C ILE A 33 -5.48 -26.07 -23.19
N ILE A 34 -4.81 -24.97 -22.80
CA ILE A 34 -3.46 -24.64 -23.26
C ILE A 34 -2.47 -25.70 -22.76
N SER A 35 -2.51 -26.06 -21.47
CA SER A 35 -1.64 -27.09 -20.90
C SER A 35 -1.84 -28.46 -21.57
N THR A 36 -3.05 -28.78 -22.04
CA THR A 36 -3.34 -30.03 -22.75
C THR A 36 -2.87 -30.02 -24.20
N ASN A 37 -3.08 -28.90 -24.91
CA ASN A 37 -2.83 -28.81 -26.35
C ASN A 37 -1.41 -28.34 -26.71
N ALA A 38 -0.67 -27.73 -25.78
CA ALA A 38 0.67 -27.19 -26.02
C ALA A 38 1.61 -27.42 -24.81
N PRO A 39 1.91 -28.68 -24.47
CA PRO A 39 2.67 -29.04 -23.26
C PRO A 39 4.12 -28.52 -23.25
N ASN A 40 4.67 -28.18 -24.41
CA ASN A 40 6.06 -27.69 -24.54
C ASN A 40 6.21 -26.18 -24.28
N ILE A 41 5.11 -25.44 -24.10
CA ILE A 41 5.18 -24.01 -23.77
C ILE A 41 5.50 -23.86 -22.29
N ASN A 42 6.43 -22.94 -21.97
CA ASN A 42 6.80 -22.63 -20.60
C ASN A 42 5.57 -22.23 -19.75
N GLU A 43 5.29 -23.00 -18.71
CA GLU A 43 4.15 -22.81 -17.80
C GLU A 43 4.12 -21.41 -17.18
N THR A 44 5.28 -20.85 -16.84
CA THR A 44 5.37 -19.51 -16.26
C THR A 44 4.91 -18.43 -17.24
N VAL A 45 5.16 -18.62 -18.54
CA VAL A 45 4.71 -17.71 -19.59
C VAL A 45 3.19 -17.80 -19.76
N ILE A 46 2.63 -19.01 -19.73
CA ILE A 46 1.18 -19.23 -19.78
C ILE A 46 0.51 -18.57 -18.59
N GLN A 47 0.97 -18.86 -17.36
CA GLN A 47 0.41 -18.30 -16.13
C GLN A 47 0.43 -16.77 -16.14
N ARG A 48 1.58 -16.15 -16.48
CA ARG A 48 1.67 -14.67 -16.57
C ARG A 48 0.73 -14.08 -17.62
N THR A 49 0.59 -14.73 -18.77
CA THR A 49 -0.27 -14.26 -19.86
C THR A 49 -1.74 -14.33 -19.46
N LEU A 50 -2.15 -15.43 -18.82
CA LEU A 50 -3.50 -15.62 -18.33
C LEU A 50 -3.86 -14.68 -17.19
N LEU A 51 -2.95 -14.42 -16.25
CA LEU A 51 -3.16 -13.43 -15.18
C LEU A 51 -3.36 -12.01 -15.74
N LYS A 52 -2.60 -11.61 -16.76
CA LYS A 52 -2.80 -10.32 -17.45
C LYS A 52 -4.15 -10.26 -18.14
N LEU A 53 -4.54 -11.34 -18.83
CA LEU A 53 -5.82 -11.43 -19.53
C LEU A 53 -7.00 -11.36 -18.55
N GLU A 54 -6.93 -12.11 -17.45
CA GLU A 54 -7.92 -12.10 -16.39
C GLU A 54 -8.06 -10.70 -15.78
N SER A 55 -6.95 -10.03 -15.46
CA SER A 55 -6.98 -8.66 -14.95
C SER A 55 -7.64 -7.67 -15.92
N GLU A 56 -7.48 -7.86 -17.23
CA GLU A 56 -8.11 -7.01 -18.23
C GLU A 56 -9.63 -7.28 -18.36
N PHE A 57 -10.06 -8.54 -18.26
CA PHE A 57 -11.48 -8.88 -18.18
C PHE A 57 -12.13 -8.31 -16.91
N LEU A 58 -11.51 -8.48 -15.75
CA LEU A 58 -12.02 -7.95 -14.49
C LEU A 58 -12.12 -6.42 -14.51
N LYS A 59 -11.12 -5.74 -15.07
CA LYS A 59 -11.16 -4.29 -15.26
C LYS A 59 -12.32 -3.86 -16.15
N ASN A 60 -12.53 -4.53 -17.28
CA ASN A 60 -13.64 -4.20 -18.18
C ASN A 60 -14.99 -4.49 -17.53
N TRP A 61 -15.13 -5.62 -16.84
CA TRP A 61 -16.33 -5.98 -16.09
C TRP A 61 -16.68 -4.94 -15.02
N LEU A 62 -15.67 -4.41 -14.31
CA LEU A 62 -15.84 -3.38 -13.29
C LEU A 62 -16.37 -2.04 -13.82
N VAL A 63 -16.17 -1.74 -15.10
CA VAL A 63 -16.75 -0.53 -15.73
C VAL A 63 -18.27 -0.59 -15.68
N ASP A 64 -18.84 -1.77 -15.91
CA ASP A 64 -20.29 -1.99 -15.93
C ASP A 64 -20.86 -2.35 -14.54
N HIS A 65 -20.00 -2.74 -13.59
CA HIS A 65 -20.37 -3.22 -12.25
C HIS A 65 -19.68 -2.40 -11.15
N THR A 66 -19.83 -1.07 -11.24
CA THR A 66 -19.00 -0.11 -10.49
C THR A 66 -19.00 -0.28 -8.98
N ASP A 67 -20.11 -0.79 -8.42
CA ASP A 67 -20.30 -0.91 -6.97
C ASP A 67 -19.97 -2.32 -6.45
N GLN A 68 -19.58 -3.24 -7.34
CA GLN A 68 -19.19 -4.62 -7.01
C GLN A 68 -17.67 -4.80 -6.94
N TYR A 69 -16.92 -3.73 -6.71
CA TYR A 69 -15.46 -3.77 -6.64
C TYR A 69 -14.93 -4.65 -5.49
N LEU A 70 -15.74 -4.90 -4.45
CA LEU A 70 -15.43 -5.81 -3.35
C LEU A 70 -15.35 -7.28 -3.80
N ASP A 71 -16.10 -7.69 -4.83
CA ASP A 71 -16.04 -9.05 -5.36
C ASP A 71 -14.65 -9.35 -5.95
N ILE A 72 -14.04 -8.33 -6.56
CA ILE A 72 -12.68 -8.44 -7.10
C ILE A 72 -11.66 -8.55 -5.95
N ILE A 73 -11.88 -7.83 -4.85
CA ILE A 73 -11.04 -7.95 -3.64
C ILE A 73 -11.14 -9.36 -3.04
N THR A 74 -12.35 -9.92 -2.96
CA THR A 74 -12.57 -11.32 -2.55
C THR A 74 -11.85 -12.30 -3.47
N LEU A 75 -11.92 -12.10 -4.79
CA LEU A 75 -11.20 -12.96 -5.73
C LEU A 75 -9.68 -12.88 -5.53
N MET A 76 -9.15 -11.67 -5.32
CA MET A 76 -7.73 -11.42 -5.11
C MET A 76 -7.20 -11.91 -3.76
N SER A 77 -8.02 -11.96 -2.71
CA SER A 77 -7.60 -12.40 -1.38
C SER A 77 -7.40 -13.91 -1.27
N LYS A 78 -7.93 -14.70 -2.20
CA LYS A 78 -7.71 -16.16 -2.28
C LYS A 78 -6.21 -16.47 -2.34
N SER A 79 -5.76 -17.42 -1.51
CA SER A 79 -4.33 -17.73 -1.28
C SER A 79 -3.54 -18.10 -2.55
N ASN A 80 -4.17 -18.82 -3.47
CA ASN A 80 -3.53 -19.25 -4.72
C ASN A 80 -3.68 -18.22 -5.87
N ASN A 81 -4.25 -17.05 -5.58
CA ASN A 81 -4.53 -16.04 -6.60
C ASN A 81 -3.44 -14.96 -6.66
N ASN A 82 -2.76 -14.89 -7.81
CA ASN A 82 -1.68 -13.93 -8.09
C ASN A 82 -2.12 -12.72 -8.91
N LEU A 83 -3.44 -12.49 -9.07
CA LEU A 83 -4.00 -11.35 -9.81
C LEU A 83 -3.48 -9.99 -9.35
N TRP A 84 -3.08 -9.89 -8.08
CA TRP A 84 -2.49 -8.68 -7.52
C TRP A 84 -1.28 -8.14 -8.30
N GLN A 85 -0.56 -8.99 -9.03
CA GLN A 85 0.60 -8.60 -9.82
C GLN A 85 0.24 -7.67 -11.00
N TYR A 86 -0.99 -7.72 -11.48
CA TYR A 86 -1.47 -6.95 -12.64
C TYR A 86 -2.66 -6.06 -12.34
N SER A 87 -3.12 -6.00 -11.09
CA SER A 87 -4.33 -5.29 -10.68
C SER A 87 -4.14 -3.78 -10.42
N ALA A 88 -3.06 -3.18 -10.90
CA ALA A 88 -2.76 -1.76 -10.66
C ALA A 88 -3.94 -0.83 -11.03
N LYS A 89 -4.53 -1.03 -12.21
CA LYS A 89 -5.69 -0.25 -12.67
C LYS A 89 -6.94 -0.48 -11.82
N ILE A 90 -7.14 -1.70 -11.34
CA ILE A 90 -8.26 -2.06 -10.44
C ILE A 90 -8.10 -1.32 -9.11
N PHE A 91 -6.92 -1.34 -8.50
CA PHE A 91 -6.68 -0.60 -7.26
C PHE A 91 -6.78 0.92 -7.44
N THR A 92 -6.37 1.46 -8.58
CA THR A 92 -6.60 2.88 -8.91
C THR A 92 -8.10 3.20 -9.02
N TYR A 93 -8.90 2.27 -9.51
CA TYR A 93 -10.36 2.42 -9.53
C TYR A 93 -10.94 2.44 -8.11
N ILE A 94 -10.53 1.48 -7.27
CA ILE A 94 -10.96 1.38 -5.87
C ILE A 94 -10.59 2.65 -5.10
N ASP A 95 -9.36 3.13 -5.25
CA ASP A 95 -8.90 4.39 -4.65
C ASP A 95 -9.78 5.57 -5.06
N ARG A 96 -10.17 5.69 -6.35
CA ARG A 96 -11.08 6.74 -6.81
C ARG A 96 -12.49 6.63 -6.21
N LYS A 97 -13.02 5.41 -6.07
CA LYS A 97 -14.32 5.17 -5.45
C LYS A 97 -14.32 5.53 -3.96
N LEU A 98 -13.22 5.28 -3.28
CA LEU A 98 -13.03 5.58 -1.86
C LEU A 98 -12.44 6.98 -1.61
N GLN A 99 -12.02 7.69 -2.66
CA GLN A 99 -11.27 8.95 -2.58
C GLN A 99 -10.10 8.90 -1.57
N LEU A 100 -9.48 7.73 -1.43
CA LEU A 100 -8.63 7.43 -0.28
C LEU A 100 -7.34 8.26 -0.30
N LEU A 101 -6.69 8.36 -1.46
CA LEU A 101 -5.51 9.23 -1.62
C LEU A 101 -5.80 10.69 -1.26
N LEU A 102 -6.92 11.25 -1.74
CA LEU A 102 -7.30 12.64 -1.47
C LEU A 102 -7.55 12.85 0.03
N MET A 103 -8.35 11.98 0.66
CA MET A 103 -8.64 12.08 2.08
C MET A 103 -7.39 11.91 2.95
N ILE A 104 -6.43 11.09 2.52
CA ILE A 104 -5.14 10.95 3.22
C ILE A 104 -4.33 12.24 3.16
N GLN A 105 -4.37 12.96 2.03
CA GLN A 105 -3.69 14.24 1.88
C GLN A 105 -4.37 15.33 2.72
N ASP A 106 -5.70 15.46 2.61
CA ASP A 106 -6.46 16.53 3.27
C ASP A 106 -6.51 16.36 4.80
N PHE A 107 -6.55 15.12 5.28
CA PHE A 107 -6.65 14.81 6.71
C PHE A 107 -5.38 14.18 7.29
N ASN A 108 -4.24 14.31 6.59
CA ASN A 108 -2.95 13.84 7.07
C ASN A 108 -2.94 12.38 7.58
N GLY A 109 -3.63 11.49 6.85
CA GLY A 109 -3.75 10.08 7.18
C GLY A 109 -4.81 9.73 8.25
N GLN A 110 -5.46 10.70 8.89
CA GLN A 110 -6.59 10.45 9.80
C GLN A 110 -7.92 10.53 9.07
N LEU A 111 -8.42 9.40 8.57
CA LEU A 111 -9.72 9.39 7.88
C LEU A 111 -10.85 9.89 8.79
N PRO A 112 -11.81 10.65 8.25
CA PRO A 112 -12.95 11.13 9.01
C PRO A 112 -13.77 9.96 9.57
N SER A 113 -14.23 10.12 10.81
CA SER A 113 -15.03 9.13 11.55
C SER A 113 -16.40 9.68 11.93
N ILE A 114 -17.38 8.79 12.10
CA ILE A 114 -18.78 9.15 12.43
C ILE A 114 -18.85 9.84 13.80
N GLU A 115 -17.86 9.65 14.66
CA GLU A 115 -17.83 10.26 15.99
C GLU A 115 -17.56 11.78 15.95
N ASN A 116 -17.07 12.31 14.83
CA ASN A 116 -16.80 13.73 14.62
C ASN A 116 -17.92 14.45 13.82
N SER A 117 -19.15 13.92 13.84
CA SER A 117 -20.17 14.15 12.80
C SER A 117 -21.08 15.38 12.92
N GLU A 118 -20.84 16.34 13.80
CA GLU A 118 -21.85 17.37 14.05
C GLU A 118 -22.05 18.36 12.86
N LYS A 119 -21.17 18.35 11.84
CA LYS A 119 -21.28 19.18 10.63
C LYS A 119 -20.68 18.55 9.35
N LEU A 120 -20.93 17.27 9.09
CA LEU A 120 -20.43 16.63 7.86
C LEU A 120 -21.36 16.88 6.67
N ASP A 121 -20.79 17.23 5.52
CA ASP A 121 -21.48 17.29 4.23
C ASP A 121 -22.05 15.91 3.86
N GLU A 122 -23.17 15.88 3.12
CA GLU A 122 -23.87 14.66 2.70
C GLU A 122 -22.93 13.73 1.90
N ASN A 123 -22.07 14.30 1.06
CA ASN A 123 -21.07 13.57 0.29
C ASN A 123 -20.06 12.83 1.19
N LEU A 124 -19.66 13.45 2.30
CA LEU A 124 -18.68 12.89 3.22
C LEU A 124 -19.30 11.74 4.03
N ARG A 125 -20.59 11.84 4.35
CA ARG A 125 -21.34 10.76 4.98
C ARG A 125 -21.44 9.52 4.08
N GLU A 126 -21.80 9.70 2.80
CA GLU A 126 -21.84 8.59 1.84
C GLU A 126 -20.47 7.90 1.69
N LEU A 127 -19.38 8.70 1.72
CA LEU A 127 -18.03 8.17 1.67
C LEU A 127 -17.68 7.35 2.92
N MET A 128 -18.11 7.79 4.09
CA MET A 128 -17.88 7.07 5.35
C MET A 128 -18.67 5.76 5.41
N ASP A 129 -19.87 5.71 4.84
CA ASP A 129 -20.61 4.46 4.68
C ASP A 129 -19.85 3.47 3.79
N LYS A 130 -19.21 3.95 2.71
CA LYS A 130 -18.32 3.12 1.87
C LYS A 130 -17.09 2.65 2.63
N TYR A 131 -16.54 3.46 3.54
CA TYR A 131 -15.41 3.05 4.38
C TYR A 131 -15.80 1.93 5.32
N GLN A 132 -16.94 2.05 5.98
CA GLN A 132 -17.45 1.01 6.85
C GLN A 132 -17.70 -0.29 6.08
N GLN A 133 -18.35 -0.24 4.91
CA GLN A 133 -18.58 -1.41 4.08
C GLN A 133 -17.26 -2.10 3.67
N PHE A 134 -16.24 -1.32 3.34
CA PHE A 134 -14.93 -1.86 2.98
C PHE A 134 -14.25 -2.54 4.18
N ASP A 135 -14.31 -1.92 5.36
CA ASP A 135 -13.71 -2.45 6.59
C ASP A 135 -14.40 -3.74 7.03
N GLU A 136 -15.73 -3.77 7.01
CA GLU A 136 -16.53 -4.98 7.25
C GLU A 136 -16.15 -6.09 6.26
N HIS A 137 -15.97 -5.74 4.98
CA HIS A 137 -15.54 -6.70 3.97
C HIS A 137 -14.13 -7.24 4.25
N LEU A 138 -13.15 -6.38 4.55
CA LEU A 138 -11.78 -6.81 4.89
C LEU A 138 -11.75 -7.76 6.09
N GLN A 139 -12.56 -7.50 7.12
CA GLN A 139 -12.63 -8.37 8.30
C GLN A 139 -13.18 -9.76 8.00
N GLN A 140 -14.03 -9.88 6.96
CA GLN A 140 -14.59 -11.15 6.51
C GLN A 140 -13.62 -11.93 5.60
N LEU A 141 -12.58 -11.29 5.08
CA LEU A 141 -11.58 -11.98 4.24
C LEU A 141 -10.74 -12.93 5.08
N ASN A 142 -10.61 -14.18 4.62
CA ASN A 142 -9.67 -15.13 5.20
C ASN A 142 -8.22 -14.89 4.70
N ASP A 143 -7.77 -13.63 4.70
CA ASP A 143 -6.43 -13.22 4.26
C ASP A 143 -5.49 -13.05 5.45
N THR A 144 -4.87 -14.15 5.86
CA THR A 144 -3.86 -14.14 6.93
C THR A 144 -2.60 -13.35 6.57
N SER A 145 -2.35 -13.10 5.28
CA SER A 145 -1.15 -12.43 4.79
C SER A 145 -1.30 -10.91 4.69
N ARG A 146 -2.50 -10.37 4.88
CA ARG A 146 -2.83 -8.94 4.73
C ARG A 146 -2.41 -8.39 3.37
N LYS A 147 -2.59 -9.19 2.32
CA LYS A 147 -2.08 -8.90 0.97
C LYS A 147 -2.71 -7.63 0.42
N ILE A 148 -4.02 -7.50 0.59
CA ILE A 148 -4.79 -6.36 0.07
C ILE A 148 -4.35 -5.06 0.74
N GLU A 149 -4.23 -5.06 2.07
CA GLU A 149 -3.77 -3.88 2.82
C GLU A 149 -2.34 -3.51 2.41
N HIS A 150 -1.45 -4.49 2.28
CA HIS A 150 -0.08 -4.24 1.87
C HIS A 150 0.00 -3.60 0.48
N ILE A 151 -0.81 -4.07 -0.48
CA ILE A 151 -0.87 -3.50 -1.83
C ILE A 151 -1.42 -2.07 -1.78
N MET A 152 -2.53 -1.85 -1.07
CA MET A 152 -3.14 -0.53 -0.93
C MET A 152 -2.16 0.47 -0.32
N VAL A 153 -1.55 0.12 0.83
CA VAL A 153 -0.54 0.95 1.50
C VAL A 153 0.60 1.31 0.55
N THR A 154 1.14 0.31 -0.15
CA THR A 154 2.29 0.48 -1.02
C THR A 154 1.97 1.38 -2.22
N ARG A 155 0.77 1.25 -2.79
CA ARG A 155 0.33 2.09 -3.92
C ARG A 155 0.06 3.52 -3.50
N ILE A 156 -0.71 3.74 -2.44
CA ILE A 156 -1.03 5.08 -1.95
C ILE A 156 0.25 5.82 -1.57
N HIS A 157 1.14 5.16 -0.82
CA HIS A 157 2.46 5.68 -0.49
C HIS A 157 3.26 6.13 -1.73
N MET A 158 3.30 5.32 -2.79
CA MET A 158 3.95 5.70 -4.04
C MET A 158 3.32 6.94 -4.67
N HIS A 159 1.99 7.04 -4.68
CA HIS A 159 1.30 8.22 -5.20
C HIS A 159 1.57 9.48 -4.38
N LEU A 160 1.62 9.38 -3.05
CA LEU A 160 1.99 10.50 -2.17
C LEU A 160 3.41 11.01 -2.48
N ILE A 161 4.39 10.12 -2.59
CA ILE A 161 5.78 10.51 -2.87
C ILE A 161 5.94 11.14 -4.25
N LEU A 162 5.24 10.62 -5.27
CA LEU A 162 5.30 11.20 -6.62
C LEU A 162 4.73 12.62 -6.71
N SER A 163 3.98 13.07 -5.70
CA SER A 163 3.40 14.42 -5.65
C SER A 163 4.39 15.49 -5.16
N VAL A 164 5.57 15.11 -4.67
CA VAL A 164 6.56 16.04 -4.09
C VAL A 164 7.90 15.94 -4.82
N ASN A 165 8.43 17.08 -5.28
CA ASN A 165 9.66 17.11 -6.07
C ASN A 165 10.65 18.24 -5.72
N ASN A 166 10.40 19.01 -4.66
CA ASN A 166 11.24 20.16 -4.27
C ASN A 166 11.67 20.06 -2.81
N LYS A 167 12.96 20.24 -2.53
CA LYS A 167 13.55 20.21 -1.19
C LYS A 167 12.91 21.21 -0.23
N GLU A 168 12.67 22.45 -0.65
CA GLU A 168 12.03 23.48 0.20
C GLU A 168 10.60 23.08 0.57
N ILE A 169 9.86 22.51 -0.39
CA ILE A 169 8.50 21.99 -0.14
C ILE A 169 8.57 20.83 0.87
N ILE A 170 9.56 19.95 0.77
CA ILE A 170 9.72 18.83 1.70
C ILE A 170 9.99 19.33 3.12
N GLU A 171 10.89 20.29 3.30
CA GLU A 171 11.22 20.86 4.62
C GLU A 171 10.01 21.56 5.25
N ASN A 172 9.23 22.30 4.45
CA ASN A 172 7.97 22.91 4.90
C ASN A 172 6.94 21.84 5.33
N ILE A 173 6.75 20.78 4.54
CA ILE A 173 5.83 19.68 4.90
C ILE A 173 6.24 19.03 6.22
N LEU A 174 7.55 18.80 6.43
CA LEU A 174 8.04 18.24 7.70
C LEU A 174 7.70 19.17 8.86
N GLN A 175 7.95 20.47 8.72
CA GLN A 175 7.67 21.48 9.75
C GLN A 175 6.17 21.60 10.05
N GLU A 176 5.33 21.72 9.03
CA GLU A 176 3.88 21.94 9.18
C GLU A 176 3.17 20.73 9.81
N HIS A 177 3.62 19.51 9.47
CA HIS A 177 2.91 18.28 9.85
C HIS A 177 3.58 17.47 10.97
N PHE A 178 4.58 18.03 11.66
CA PHE A 178 5.29 17.30 12.73
C PHE A 178 4.38 16.85 13.88
N ASN A 179 3.51 17.74 14.38
CA ASN A 179 2.58 17.39 15.46
C ASN A 179 1.66 16.23 15.06
N GLN A 180 1.20 16.26 13.81
CA GLN A 180 0.35 15.24 13.24
C GLN A 180 1.08 13.89 13.08
N PHE A 181 2.38 13.93 12.79
CA PHE A 181 3.23 12.75 12.77
C PHE A 181 3.36 12.11 14.15
N GLU A 182 3.60 12.91 15.19
CA GLU A 182 3.64 12.41 16.57
C GLU A 182 2.28 11.78 16.97
N GLU A 183 1.17 12.45 16.68
CA GLU A 183 -0.17 11.97 17.00
C GLU A 183 -0.50 10.66 16.26
N ASN A 184 -0.19 10.57 14.96
CA ASN A 184 -0.47 9.38 14.17
C ASN A 184 0.33 8.15 14.64
N ILE A 185 1.54 8.33 15.15
CA ILE A 185 2.33 7.26 15.79
C ILE A 185 1.63 6.73 17.05
N GLN A 186 1.01 7.61 17.84
CA GLN A 186 0.27 7.20 19.03
C GLN A 186 -1.03 6.46 18.67
N ILE A 187 -1.78 6.96 17.69
CA ILE A 187 -3.04 6.34 17.26
C ILE A 187 -2.80 4.93 16.71
N ILE A 188 -1.78 4.75 15.86
CA ILE A 188 -1.53 3.45 15.25
C ILE A 188 -1.15 2.38 16.28
N GLN A 189 -0.47 2.76 17.37
CA GLN A 189 -0.15 1.84 18.47
C GLN A 189 -1.41 1.26 19.11
N ASN A 190 -2.48 2.04 19.21
CA ASN A 190 -3.75 1.60 19.78
C ASN A 190 -4.61 0.79 18.79
N LYS A 191 -4.40 0.94 17.47
CA LYS A 191 -5.22 0.32 16.40
C LYS A 191 -4.63 -0.93 15.74
N GLN A 192 -3.47 -1.45 16.19
CA GLN A 192 -2.76 -2.54 15.52
C GLN A 192 -3.55 -3.86 15.34
N LYS A 193 -4.62 -4.07 16.11
CA LYS A 193 -5.40 -5.32 16.14
C LYS A 193 -6.59 -5.37 15.19
N HIS A 194 -7.02 -4.25 14.59
CA HIS A 194 -8.24 -4.20 13.78
C HIS A 194 -7.95 -3.88 12.31
N TYR A 195 -8.52 -4.69 11.41
CA TYR A 195 -8.53 -4.44 9.97
C TYR A 195 -9.34 -3.17 9.70
N SER A 196 -8.72 -2.17 9.07
CA SER A 196 -9.41 -0.95 8.67
C SER A 196 -8.66 -0.17 7.59
N LEU A 197 -9.42 0.57 6.80
CA LEU A 197 -8.95 1.64 5.93
C LEU A 197 -8.22 2.70 6.74
N THR A 198 -8.62 2.94 8.00
CA THR A 198 -7.88 3.83 8.90
C THR A 198 -6.44 3.36 9.08
N LEU A 199 -6.20 2.05 9.26
CA LEU A 199 -4.85 1.51 9.39
C LEU A 199 -4.07 1.66 8.07
N ILE A 200 -4.70 1.37 6.92
CA ILE A 200 -4.09 1.57 5.59
C ILE A 200 -3.67 3.04 5.42
N SER A 201 -4.57 3.96 5.78
CA SER A 201 -4.39 5.41 5.70
C SER A 201 -3.22 5.90 6.57
N LEU A 202 -3.25 5.56 7.86
CA LEU A 202 -2.20 5.92 8.81
C LEU A 202 -0.83 5.40 8.38
N ILE A 203 -0.74 4.11 7.99
CA ILE A 203 0.54 3.53 7.56
C ILE A 203 1.04 4.23 6.28
N SER A 204 0.16 4.48 5.31
CA SER A 204 0.54 5.13 4.05
C SER A 204 1.13 6.52 4.29
N TRP A 205 0.46 7.31 5.14
CA TRP A 205 0.89 8.66 5.47
C TRP A 205 2.15 8.69 6.33
N LEU A 206 2.25 7.83 7.35
CA LEU A 206 3.46 7.72 8.19
C LEU A 206 4.69 7.29 7.38
N LYS A 207 4.53 6.35 6.43
CA LYS A 207 5.61 5.97 5.51
C LYS A 207 6.03 7.14 4.63
N TYR A 208 5.06 7.90 4.12
CA TYR A 208 5.32 9.08 3.31
C TYR A 208 6.13 10.12 4.09
N TYR A 209 5.68 10.51 5.28
CA TYR A 209 6.39 11.47 6.15
C TYR A 209 7.80 10.98 6.51
N ALA A 210 7.95 9.70 6.87
CA ALA A 210 9.26 9.11 7.20
C ALA A 210 10.22 9.07 5.99
N GLN A 211 9.70 8.86 4.77
CA GLN A 211 10.52 8.91 3.55
C GLN A 211 10.93 10.35 3.20
N LEU A 212 10.08 11.35 3.44
CA LEU A 212 10.44 12.76 3.31
C LEU A 212 11.59 13.13 4.26
N TYR A 213 11.48 12.74 5.54
CA TYR A 213 12.56 12.91 6.51
C TYR A 213 13.85 12.23 6.05
N THR A 214 13.75 11.01 5.51
CA THR A 214 14.89 10.28 4.94
C THR A 214 15.57 11.06 3.81
N PHE A 215 14.79 11.65 2.89
CA PHE A 215 15.33 12.47 1.82
C PHE A 215 16.12 13.67 2.35
N VAL A 216 15.58 14.35 3.36
CA VAL A 216 16.24 15.51 3.96
C VAL A 216 17.54 15.11 4.68
N LEU A 217 17.53 13.98 5.39
CA LEU A 217 18.73 13.41 5.99
C LEU A 217 19.83 13.13 4.96
N ILE A 218 19.50 12.53 3.80
CA ILE A 218 20.48 12.24 2.75
C ILE A 218 21.17 13.51 2.27
N ASN A 219 20.41 14.59 2.11
CA ASN A 219 20.86 15.88 1.60
C ASN A 219 21.50 16.79 2.67
N ASP A 220 21.79 16.27 3.85
CA ASP A 220 22.49 16.95 4.96
C ASP A 220 21.91 18.34 5.26
N SER A 221 20.58 18.42 5.33
CA SER A 221 19.91 19.67 5.72
C SER A 221 20.08 19.92 7.22
N HIS A 222 20.14 21.20 7.59
CA HIS A 222 20.24 21.66 8.98
C HIS A 222 18.94 22.33 9.46
N HIS A 223 17.80 21.95 8.88
CA HIS A 223 16.50 22.50 9.26
C HIS A 223 16.14 22.14 10.71
N ALA A 224 15.65 23.11 11.48
CA ALA A 224 15.39 22.96 12.92
C ALA A 224 14.47 21.78 13.26
N ILE A 225 13.46 21.51 12.40
CA ILE A 225 12.54 20.38 12.56
C ILE A 225 13.21 19.02 12.70
N LEU A 226 14.41 18.85 12.12
CA LEU A 226 15.12 17.58 12.16
C LEU A 226 15.54 17.21 13.58
N GLU A 227 15.84 18.20 14.42
CA GLU A 227 16.15 17.97 15.84
C GLU A 227 14.93 17.48 16.60
N ASP A 228 13.74 18.00 16.29
CA ASP A 228 12.50 17.59 16.97
C ASP A 228 12.05 16.19 16.52
N ILE A 229 12.22 15.87 15.24
CA ILE A 229 12.05 14.50 14.74
C ILE A 229 13.09 13.56 15.36
N ASP A 230 14.35 13.99 15.50
CA ASP A 230 15.40 13.20 16.15
C ASP A 230 15.05 12.90 17.61
N LYS A 231 14.62 13.91 18.38
CA LYS A 231 14.13 13.75 19.76
C LYS A 231 12.96 12.77 19.83
N LEU A 232 11.96 12.90 18.96
CA LEU A 232 10.82 11.98 18.94
C LEU A 232 11.27 10.53 18.69
N LEU A 233 12.17 10.33 17.72
CA LEU A 233 12.70 9.02 17.40
C LEU A 233 13.66 8.49 18.48
N THR A 234 14.28 9.31 19.33
CA THR A 234 15.03 8.78 20.48
C THR A 234 14.13 8.16 21.56
N ARG A 235 12.83 8.49 21.60
CA ARG A 235 11.90 7.91 22.57
C ARG A 235 11.62 6.45 22.22
N ASP A 236 11.79 5.57 23.20
CA ASP A 236 11.48 4.14 23.07
C ASP A 236 10.10 3.78 23.65
N ASP A 237 9.31 4.80 24.00
CA ASP A 237 7.97 4.66 24.59
C ASP A 237 6.93 4.09 23.60
N PHE A 238 7.24 4.15 22.30
CA PHE A 238 6.33 3.72 21.24
C PHE A 238 6.90 2.52 20.46
N LEU A 239 6.24 1.35 20.57
CA LEU A 239 6.64 0.14 19.83
C LEU A 239 6.68 0.37 18.31
N PHE A 240 5.76 1.18 17.79
CA PHE A 240 5.71 1.49 16.36
C PHE A 240 6.88 2.37 15.90
N CYS A 241 7.50 3.16 16.79
CA CYS A 241 8.69 3.95 16.45
C CYS A 241 9.83 3.05 15.97
N SER A 242 10.01 1.86 16.54
CA SER A 242 11.03 0.91 16.06
C SER A 242 10.82 0.50 14.60
N THR A 243 9.56 0.30 14.18
CA THR A 243 9.21 0.00 12.78
C THR A 243 9.53 1.19 11.87
N ILE A 244 9.24 2.41 12.29
CA ILE A 244 9.58 3.63 11.54
C ILE A 244 11.11 3.79 11.42
N LYS A 245 11.86 3.61 12.52
CA LYS A 245 13.33 3.63 12.53
C LYS A 245 13.91 2.66 11.50
N LEU A 246 13.45 1.41 11.50
CA LEU A 246 13.88 0.39 10.53
C LEU A 246 13.49 0.76 9.09
N PHE A 247 12.31 1.33 8.89
CA PHE A 247 11.88 1.82 7.58
C PHE A 247 12.79 2.95 7.07
N ILE A 248 13.12 3.93 7.90
CA ILE A 248 14.03 5.03 7.57
C ILE A 248 15.42 4.49 7.20
N ILE A 249 15.99 3.58 8.01
CA ILE A 249 17.29 2.96 7.71
C ILE A 249 17.26 2.24 6.36
N LYS A 250 16.19 1.49 6.09
CA LYS A 250 16.00 0.82 4.80
C LYS A 250 15.96 1.83 3.65
N GLN A 251 15.21 2.93 3.79
CA GLN A 251 15.12 3.97 2.77
C GLN A 251 16.47 4.66 2.55
N LEU A 252 17.23 4.95 3.62
CA LEU A 252 18.57 5.52 3.53
C LEU A 252 19.50 4.65 2.69
N CYS A 253 19.56 3.34 3.00
CA CYS A 253 20.38 2.40 2.23
C CYS A 253 19.96 2.33 0.75
N GLN A 254 18.65 2.30 0.50
CA GLN A 254 18.09 2.18 -0.85
C GLN A 254 18.34 3.44 -1.70
N MET A 255 18.10 4.62 -1.14
CA MET A 255 18.21 5.90 -1.86
C MET A 255 19.67 6.32 -2.06
N SER A 256 20.57 5.94 -1.15
CA SER A 256 22.01 6.19 -1.28
C SER A 256 22.76 5.08 -2.04
N HIS A 257 22.09 3.98 -2.41
CA HIS A 257 22.71 2.81 -3.05
C HIS A 257 23.88 2.20 -2.26
N ILE A 258 23.75 2.19 -0.93
CA ILE A 258 24.79 1.71 -0.01
C ILE A 258 24.31 0.51 0.81
N THR A 259 25.25 -0.27 1.32
CA THR A 259 24.93 -1.31 2.30
C THR A 259 24.71 -0.71 3.68
N LEU A 260 24.12 -1.49 4.60
CA LEU A 260 24.00 -1.08 6.00
C LEU A 260 25.37 -0.78 6.62
N ASN A 261 26.43 -1.49 6.24
CA ASN A 261 27.77 -1.28 6.79
C ASN A 261 28.35 0.06 6.33
N ASP A 262 28.29 0.36 5.04
CA ASP A 262 28.76 1.63 4.48
C ASP A 262 27.99 2.82 5.09
N PHE A 263 26.70 2.63 5.36
CA PHE A 263 25.86 3.62 6.03
C PHE A 263 26.34 3.95 7.45
N ARG A 264 26.87 2.98 8.20
CA ARG A 264 27.41 3.23 9.55
C ARG A 264 28.54 4.24 9.48
N ASP A 265 29.46 4.07 8.53
CA ASP A 265 30.62 4.94 8.37
C ASP A 265 30.23 6.37 7.98
N ILE A 266 29.14 6.53 7.21
CA ILE A 266 28.61 7.85 6.81
C ILE A 266 27.90 8.55 7.97
N ILE A 267 27.07 7.83 8.75
CA ILE A 267 26.28 8.43 9.83
C ILE A 267 27.12 8.75 11.07
N VAL A 268 28.25 8.08 11.31
CA VAL A 268 29.15 8.45 12.42
C VAL A 268 29.53 9.94 12.38
N ASN A 269 29.60 10.53 11.19
CA ASN A 269 29.93 11.94 11.00
C ASN A 269 28.71 12.87 11.02
N ARG A 270 27.48 12.34 11.11
CA ARG A 270 26.23 13.10 11.14
C ARG A 270 25.66 13.13 12.56
N HIS A 271 25.21 14.29 13.02
CA HIS A 271 24.63 14.48 14.36
C HIS A 271 23.16 13.97 14.43
N VAL A 272 22.92 12.69 14.13
CA VAL A 272 21.58 12.05 14.25
C VAL A 272 21.57 11.09 15.43
N THR A 273 21.03 11.53 16.55
CA THR A 273 21.14 10.87 17.86
C THR A 273 20.42 9.53 17.89
N TRP A 274 19.21 9.43 17.32
CA TRP A 274 18.41 8.20 17.42
C TRP A 274 19.01 7.01 16.68
N ILE A 275 19.85 7.24 15.66
CA ILE A 275 20.48 6.18 14.86
C ILE A 275 21.71 5.61 15.55
N GLN A 276 22.47 6.43 16.29
CA GLN A 276 23.76 6.05 16.85
C GLN A 276 23.74 4.73 17.64
N PRO A 277 22.75 4.47 18.54
CA PRO A 277 22.69 3.20 19.27
C PRO A 277 22.51 1.97 18.38
N MET A 278 21.91 2.12 17.19
CA MET A 278 21.65 1.01 16.26
C MET A 278 22.84 0.66 15.37
N ILE A 279 23.77 1.61 15.19
CA ILE A 279 24.93 1.47 14.32
C ILE A 279 26.25 1.34 15.08
N ALA A 280 26.28 1.64 16.38
CA ALA A 280 27.44 1.44 17.22
C ALA A 280 27.86 -0.03 17.19
N LEU A 281 29.12 -0.28 16.81
CA LEU A 281 29.71 -1.61 16.93
C LEU A 281 29.63 -2.06 18.40
N PRO A 282 29.26 -3.32 18.69
CA PRO A 282 29.38 -3.84 20.05
C PRO A 282 30.81 -3.61 20.52
N THR A 283 30.95 -2.89 21.63
CA THR A 283 32.22 -2.59 22.27
C THR A 283 32.93 -3.90 22.61
N GLY A 284 33.85 -4.36 21.75
CA GLY A 284 34.62 -5.58 22.01
C GLY A 284 35.15 -6.39 20.84
N GLN A 285 35.03 -5.96 19.58
CA GLN A 285 35.70 -6.64 18.45
C GLN A 285 36.56 -5.64 17.67
N LYS A 286 37.82 -5.53 18.11
CA LYS A 286 38.96 -5.10 17.28
C LYS A 286 39.78 -6.35 16.94
#